data_AF-A0A1Y4BSB7-F1
#
_entry.id   AF-A0A1Y4BSB7-F1
#
_cell.length_a   1.000
_cell.length_b   1.000
_cell.length_c   1.000
_cell.angle_alpha   90.00
_cell.angle_beta   90.00
_cell.angle_gamma   90.00
#
_symmetry.space_group_name_H-M   'P 1'
#
loop_
_entity.id
_entity.type
_entity.pdbx_description
1 polymer ?
#
loop_
_entity_poly.entity_id
_entity_poly.type
_entity_poly.pdbx_seq_one_letter_code
_entity_poly.pdbx_strand_id
1 'polypeptide(L)'
;MSQWKITKLVLSLRRENKRPGETASIHQTYKEAEITPALLEDMRSLLLQGKITRVEIDNETEYIGMSIFIEGQKSQIGIVDEMNEVVYYYSNGSQSQKPVDIGSSTFEEWMICNQPETMLSILSKFIESGERLDTVLWESEEV
;
A
#
# COMPACT_ATOMS: atom_id res chain seq x y z
N MET A 1 1.71 -14.75 22.54
CA MET A 1 1.18 -13.57 21.84
C MET A 1 2.13 -13.33 20.69
N SER A 2 1.69 -13.49 19.45
CA SER A 2 2.52 -13.13 18.29
C SER A 2 2.72 -11.62 18.35
N GLN A 3 3.97 -11.19 18.22
CA GLN A 3 4.31 -9.78 18.10
C GLN A 3 4.28 -9.49 16.61
N TRP A 4 3.29 -8.70 16.16
CA TRP A 4 3.20 -8.26 14.78
C TRP A 4 4.58 -7.83 14.25
N LYS A 5 4.92 -8.30 13.06
CA LYS A 5 6.14 -7.92 12.37
C LYS A 5 5.97 -8.06 10.87
N ILE A 6 6.74 -7.26 10.14
CA ILE A 6 6.82 -7.36 8.69
C ILE A 6 7.86 -8.42 8.34
N THR A 7 7.47 -9.48 7.64
CA THR A 7 8.42 -10.51 7.18
C THR A 7 8.97 -10.18 5.80
N LYS A 8 8.23 -9.42 5.00
CA LYS A 8 8.63 -9.01 3.65
C LYS A 8 8.04 -7.65 3.28
N LEU A 9 8.87 -6.82 2.64
CA LEU A 9 8.50 -5.52 2.10
C LEU A 9 8.93 -5.45 0.64
N VAL A 10 8.02 -5.08 -0.25
CA VAL A 10 8.31 -4.84 -1.68
C VAL A 10 7.99 -3.39 -2.00
N LEU A 11 8.96 -2.69 -2.59
CA LEU A 11 8.81 -1.34 -3.09
C LEU A 11 8.96 -1.33 -4.60
N SER A 12 8.00 -0.72 -5.30
CA SER A 12 8.16 -0.38 -6.71
C SER A 12 8.44 1.10 -6.84
N LEU A 13 9.60 1.44 -7.38
CA LEU A 13 10.05 2.81 -7.55
C LEU A 13 9.93 3.24 -9.01
N ARG A 14 9.49 4.46 -9.24
CA ARG A 14 9.52 5.12 -10.54
C ARG A 14 10.98 5.27 -10.98
N ARG A 15 11.33 4.68 -12.12
CA ARG A 15 12.62 4.93 -12.75
C ARG A 15 12.58 6.28 -13.47
N GLU A 16 13.55 7.14 -13.21
CA GLU A 16 13.80 8.29 -14.08
C GLU A 16 14.29 7.76 -15.43
N ASN A 17 13.42 7.81 -16.43
CA ASN A 17 13.75 7.32 -17.76
C ASN A 17 14.55 8.37 -18.52
N LYS A 18 15.53 7.90 -19.30
CA LYS A 18 16.38 8.75 -20.14
C LYS A 18 15.63 9.31 -21.36
N ARG A 19 14.44 8.77 -21.68
CA ARG A 19 13.64 9.14 -22.85
C ARG A 19 12.19 9.42 -22.46
N PRO A 20 11.53 10.42 -23.07
CA PRO A 20 10.11 10.69 -22.86
C PRO A 20 9.25 9.50 -23.29
N GLY A 21 8.30 9.08 -22.45
CA GLY A 21 7.31 8.05 -22.77
C GLY A 21 7.65 6.62 -22.33
N GLU A 22 8.86 6.36 -21.83
CA GLU A 22 9.10 5.14 -21.08
C GLU A 22 8.54 5.32 -19.66
N THR A 23 7.86 4.31 -19.14
CA THR A 23 7.57 4.12 -17.71
C THR A 23 8.17 2.78 -17.32
N ALA A 24 9.22 2.82 -16.51
CA ALA A 24 9.87 1.63 -16.00
C ALA A 24 9.85 1.70 -14.47
N SER A 25 9.65 0.56 -13.83
CA SER A 25 9.65 0.44 -12.38
C SER A 25 10.89 -0.34 -11.95
N ILE A 26 11.50 0.07 -10.85
CA ILE A 26 12.53 -0.72 -10.16
C ILE A 26 11.84 -1.39 -8.98
N HIS A 27 11.93 -2.71 -8.89
CA HIS A 27 11.39 -3.47 -7.77
C HIS A 27 12.51 -3.76 -6.78
N GLN A 28 12.31 -3.37 -5.53
CA GLN A 28 13.19 -3.68 -4.40
C GLN A 28 12.42 -4.57 -3.43
N THR A 29 13.03 -5.66 -3.01
CA THR A 29 12.44 -6.60 -2.04
C THR A 29 13.37 -6.69 -0.85
N TYR A 30 12.79 -6.54 0.34
CA TYR A 30 13.47 -6.59 1.62
C TYR A 30 12.84 -7.71 2.45
N LYS A 31 13.68 -8.51 3.10
CA LYS A 31 13.25 -9.52 4.07
C LYS A 31 13.31 -8.95 5.48
N GLU A 32 12.65 -9.62 6.43
CA GLU A 32 12.57 -9.24 7.85
C GLU A 32 13.85 -8.61 8.41
N ALA A 33 15.01 -9.25 8.24
CA ALA A 33 16.29 -8.79 8.79
C ALA A 33 16.80 -7.46 8.21
N GLU A 34 16.30 -7.05 7.04
CA GLU A 34 16.66 -5.83 6.33
C GLU A 34 15.68 -4.68 6.61
N ILE A 35 14.52 -4.98 7.20
CA ILE A 35 13.46 -4.02 7.48
C ILE A 35 13.78 -3.31 8.80
N THR A 36 14.43 -2.16 8.67
CA THR A 36 14.87 -1.34 9.80
C THR A 36 14.03 -0.06 9.90
N PRO A 37 13.98 0.60 11.08
CA PRO A 37 13.33 1.91 11.22
C PRO A 37 13.84 2.96 10.22
N ALA A 38 15.16 2.94 9.92
CA ALA A 38 15.75 3.83 8.93
C ALA A 38 15.21 3.57 7.51
N LEU A 39 15.05 2.30 7.12
CA LEU A 39 14.44 1.95 5.83
C LEU A 39 12.99 2.44 5.74
N LEU A 40 12.22 2.33 6.82
CA LEU A 40 10.82 2.77 6.85
C LEU A 40 10.70 4.30 6.75
N GLU A 41 11.61 5.05 7.39
CA GLU A 41 11.71 6.51 7.23
C GLU A 41 12.12 6.89 5.80
N ASP A 42 13.09 6.19 5.21
CA ASP A 42 13.50 6.41 3.82
C ASP A 42 12.33 6.15 2.86
N MET A 43 11.59 5.06 3.07
CA MET A 43 10.37 4.74 2.32
C MET A 43 9.34 5.87 2.43
N ARG A 44 9.08 6.39 3.63
CA ARG A 44 8.17 7.52 3.85
C ARG A 44 8.61 8.76 3.07
N SER A 45 9.91 9.08 3.09
CA SER A 45 10.48 10.19 2.33
C SER A 45 10.30 10.01 0.82
N LEU A 46 10.52 8.80 0.30
CA LEU A 46 10.33 8.47 -1.11
C LEU A 46 8.87 8.53 -1.55
N LEU A 47 7.93 8.13 -0.68
CA LEU A 47 6.49 8.28 -0.90
C LEU A 47 6.10 9.75 -1.05
N LEU A 48 6.55 10.61 -0.12
CA LEU A 48 6.31 12.05 -0.17
C LEU A 48 6.92 12.73 -1.41
N GLN A 49 8.03 12.20 -1.92
CA GLN A 49 8.65 12.64 -3.17
C GLN A 49 7.96 12.11 -4.44
N GLY A 50 6.92 11.27 -4.31
CA GLY A 50 6.23 10.66 -5.44
C GLY A 50 7.10 9.66 -6.23
N LYS A 51 8.12 9.09 -5.58
CA LYS A 51 9.06 8.15 -6.21
C LYS A 51 8.60 6.70 -6.11
N ILE A 52 7.75 6.36 -5.16
CA ILE A 52 7.19 5.01 -5.00
C ILE A 52 5.83 4.95 -5.71
N THR A 53 5.63 3.90 -6.51
CA THR A 53 4.38 3.62 -7.25
C THR A 53 3.62 2.43 -6.68
N ARG A 54 4.29 1.57 -5.90
CA ARG A 54 3.65 0.46 -5.19
C ARG A 54 4.40 0.11 -3.91
N VAL A 55 3.66 -0.21 -2.86
CA VAL A 55 4.15 -0.79 -1.61
C VAL A 55 3.41 -2.11 -1.38
N GLU A 56 4.14 -3.16 -1.02
CA GLU A 56 3.56 -4.42 -0.53
C GLU A 56 4.25 -4.81 0.76
N ILE A 57 3.46 -5.17 1.77
CA ILE A 57 3.94 -5.57 3.09
C ILE A 57 3.28 -6.90 3.39
N ASP A 58 4.06 -7.93 3.68
CA ASP A 58 3.55 -9.24 4.07
C ASP A 58 4.04 -9.60 5.48
N ASN A 59 3.15 -10.21 6.26
CA ASN A 59 3.48 -11.03 7.42
C ASN A 59 3.12 -12.48 7.10
N GLU A 60 4.11 -13.21 6.58
CA GLU A 60 3.99 -14.62 6.18
C GLU A 60 3.69 -15.56 7.37
N THR A 61 3.84 -15.10 8.62
CA THR A 61 3.53 -15.90 9.81
C THR A 61 2.05 -15.79 10.20
N GLU A 62 1.47 -14.60 10.05
CA GLU A 62 0.06 -14.32 10.37
C GLU A 62 -0.85 -14.35 9.14
N TYR A 63 -0.29 -14.51 7.94
CA TYR A 63 -0.99 -14.49 6.65
C TYR A 63 -1.82 -13.22 6.43
N ILE A 64 -1.27 -12.09 6.88
CA ILE A 64 -1.84 -10.76 6.69
C ILE A 64 -0.89 -9.96 5.81
N GLY A 65 -1.43 -9.27 4.81
CA GLY A 65 -0.66 -8.44 3.89
C GLY A 65 -1.36 -7.13 3.55
N MET A 66 -0.58 -6.12 3.18
CA MET A 66 -1.07 -4.84 2.66
C MET A 66 -0.49 -4.60 1.27
N SER A 67 -1.32 -4.07 0.37
CA SER A 67 -0.90 -3.54 -0.91
C SER A 67 -1.36 -2.09 -1.07
N ILE A 68 -0.49 -1.24 -1.58
CA ILE A 68 -0.81 0.15 -1.92
C ILE A 68 -0.32 0.42 -3.34
N PHE A 69 -1.23 0.85 -4.21
CA PHE A 69 -0.93 1.37 -5.55
C PHE A 69 -0.97 2.89 -5.52
N ILE A 70 -0.02 3.57 -6.16
CA ILE A 70 0.17 5.01 -6.02
C ILE A 70 0.43 5.66 -7.38
N GLU A 71 -0.35 6.69 -7.70
CA GLU A 71 -0.13 7.56 -8.85
C GLU A 71 -0.49 9.01 -8.55
N GLY A 72 0.54 9.87 -8.48
CA GLY A 72 0.35 11.26 -8.09
C GLY A 72 -0.17 11.36 -6.65
N GLN A 73 -1.35 11.94 -6.47
CA GLN A 73 -2.02 12.03 -5.16
C GLN A 73 -3.03 10.91 -4.93
N LYS A 74 -3.25 10.05 -5.92
CA LYS A 74 -4.21 8.94 -5.84
C LYS A 74 -3.52 7.70 -5.30
N SER A 75 -4.22 7.00 -4.43
CA SER A 75 -3.80 5.69 -3.96
C SER A 75 -4.99 4.75 -3.83
N GLN A 76 -4.76 3.49 -4.17
CA GLN A 76 -5.65 2.39 -3.78
C GLN A 76 -4.92 1.58 -2.70
N ILE A 77 -5.65 1.19 -1.66
CA ILE A 77 -5.11 0.51 -0.48
C ILE A 77 -5.97 -0.72 -0.20
N GLY A 78 -5.35 -1.88 -0.11
CA GLY A 78 -5.98 -3.14 0.30
C GLY A 78 -5.17 -3.84 1.39
N ILE A 79 -5.87 -4.49 2.32
CA ILE A 79 -5.30 -5.38 3.33
C ILE A 79 -5.97 -6.75 3.16
N VAL A 80 -5.19 -7.80 2.94
CA VAL A 80 -5.66 -9.18 2.90
C VAL A 80 -5.38 -9.84 4.25
N ASP A 81 -6.37 -10.58 4.76
CA ASP A 81 -6.25 -11.48 5.90
C ASP A 81 -6.67 -12.87 5.41
N GLU A 82 -5.68 -13.66 4.99
CA GLU A 82 -5.92 -14.96 4.36
C GLU A 82 -6.42 -15.99 5.37
N MET A 83 -6.07 -15.84 6.66
CA MET A 83 -6.57 -16.75 7.71
C MET A 83 -8.08 -16.63 7.89
N ASN A 84 -8.62 -15.42 7.75
CA ASN A 84 -10.05 -15.14 7.87
C ASN A 84 -10.76 -15.02 6.51
N GLU A 85 -10.08 -15.34 5.41
CA GLU A 85 -10.61 -15.32 4.04
C GLU A 85 -11.29 -13.97 3.69
N VAL A 86 -10.66 -12.86 4.08
CA VAL A 86 -11.24 -11.52 3.91
C VAL A 86 -10.22 -10.52 3.38
N VAL A 87 -10.68 -9.66 2.46
CA VAL A 87 -9.91 -8.50 1.99
C VAL A 87 -10.64 -7.23 2.41
N TYR A 88 -9.88 -6.27 2.92
CA TYR A 88 -10.35 -4.95 3.28
C TYR A 88 -9.81 -3.92 2.30
N TYR A 89 -10.69 -3.10 1.73
CA TYR A 89 -10.32 -1.98 0.89
C TYR A 89 -10.63 -0.67 1.58
N TYR A 90 -9.70 0.29 1.47
CA TYR A 90 -10.03 1.67 1.84
C TYR A 90 -11.25 2.12 1.04
N SER A 91 -12.17 2.83 1.70
CA SER A 91 -13.32 3.45 1.07
C SER A 91 -13.33 4.96 1.32
N ASN A 92 -13.56 5.73 0.25
CA ASN A 92 -13.80 7.17 0.37
C ASN A 92 -15.27 7.51 0.73
N GLY A 93 -16.10 6.50 1.00
CA GLY A 93 -17.51 6.65 1.37
C GLY A 93 -18.44 6.97 0.20
N SER A 94 -17.93 7.11 -1.02
CA SER A 94 -18.77 7.15 -2.21
C SER A 94 -19.21 5.75 -2.62
N GLN A 95 -20.18 5.67 -3.53
CA GLN A 95 -20.65 4.43 -4.15
C GLN A 95 -20.31 4.41 -5.66
N SER A 96 -19.28 5.17 -6.05
CA SER A 96 -18.95 5.37 -7.46
C SER A 96 -18.11 4.21 -8.00
N GLN A 97 -18.69 3.44 -8.91
CA GLN A 97 -18.02 2.35 -9.63
C GLN A 97 -17.26 2.84 -10.88
N LYS A 98 -17.02 4.15 -11.00
CA LYS A 98 -16.29 4.69 -12.15
C LYS A 98 -14.87 4.14 -12.13
N PRO A 99 -14.34 3.69 -13.28
CA PRO A 99 -12.96 3.22 -13.36
C PRO A 99 -11.99 4.39 -13.15
N VAL A 100 -10.98 4.17 -12.32
CA VAL A 100 -9.86 5.06 -12.07
C VAL A 100 -8.58 4.26 -12.26
N ASP A 101 -7.76 4.69 -13.21
CA ASP A 101 -6.45 4.11 -13.42
C ASP A 101 -5.47 4.64 -12.36
N ILE A 102 -4.69 3.72 -11.79
CA ILE A 102 -3.55 4.00 -10.92
C ILE A 102 -2.40 3.10 -11.39
N GLY A 103 -1.44 3.72 -12.10
CA GLY A 103 -0.31 2.99 -12.66
C GLY A 103 -0.75 2.06 -13.81
N SER A 104 -0.55 0.74 -13.64
CA SER A 104 -0.92 -0.27 -14.63
C SER A 104 -2.19 -1.05 -14.26
N SER A 105 -2.98 -0.53 -13.32
CA SER A 105 -4.17 -1.18 -12.79
C SER A 105 -5.34 -0.20 -12.78
N THR A 106 -6.55 -0.74 -12.88
CA THR A 106 -7.80 0.02 -12.85
C THR A 106 -8.62 -0.43 -11.65
N PHE A 107 -9.11 0.54 -10.88
CA PHE A 107 -9.89 0.34 -9.67
C PHE A 107 -11.19 1.15 -9.73
N GLU A 108 -12.14 0.88 -8.85
CA GLU A 108 -13.34 1.69 -8.74
C GLU A 108 -13.10 2.96 -7.92
N GLU A 109 -13.73 4.07 -8.31
CA GLU A 109 -13.52 5.39 -7.69
C GLU A 109 -13.77 5.40 -6.18
N TRP A 110 -14.70 4.58 -5.67
CA TRP A 110 -14.96 4.48 -4.23
C TRP A 110 -13.76 3.94 -3.44
N MET A 111 -12.85 3.20 -4.07
CA MET A 111 -11.65 2.61 -3.46
C MET A 111 -10.46 3.58 -3.37
N ILE A 112 -10.61 4.80 -3.90
CA ILE A 112 -9.49 5.71 -4.14
C ILE A 112 -9.34 6.72 -3.00
N CYS A 113 -8.18 6.68 -2.35
CA CYS A 113 -7.72 7.69 -1.42
C CYS A 113 -6.95 8.78 -2.17
N ASN A 114 -7.48 10.02 -2.15
CA ASN A 114 -6.86 11.20 -2.76
C ASN A 114 -6.13 12.10 -1.74
N GLN A 115 -5.87 11.58 -0.54
CA GLN A 115 -5.25 12.32 0.57
C GLN A 115 -3.95 11.63 0.99
N PRO A 116 -2.77 12.12 0.54
CA PRO A 116 -1.49 11.48 0.84
C PRO A 116 -1.24 11.26 2.35
N GLU A 117 -1.63 12.21 3.20
CA GLU A 117 -1.49 12.09 4.66
C GLU A 117 -2.34 10.94 5.23
N THR A 118 -3.52 10.70 4.67
CA THR A 118 -4.39 9.59 5.06
C THR A 118 -3.78 8.25 4.64
N MET A 119 -3.24 8.15 3.42
CA MET A 119 -2.49 6.97 2.96
C MET A 119 -1.29 6.68 3.87
N LEU A 120 -0.51 7.71 4.22
CA LEU A 120 0.63 7.57 5.13
C LEU A 120 0.19 7.13 6.54
N SER A 121 -0.92 7.67 7.05
CA SER A 121 -1.45 7.27 8.36
C SER A 121 -1.89 5.81 8.38
N ILE A 122 -2.54 5.34 7.31
CA ILE A 122 -2.93 3.92 7.15
C ILE A 122 -1.69 3.03 7.09
N LEU A 123 -0.70 3.40 6.26
CA LEU A 123 0.55 2.67 6.13
C LEU A 123 1.31 2.58 7.46
N SER A 124 1.45 3.70 8.18
CA SER A 124 2.11 3.74 9.49
C SER A 124 1.41 2.84 10.51
N LYS A 125 0.08 2.92 10.61
CA LYS A 125 -0.70 2.07 11.53
C LYS A 125 -0.50 0.58 11.24
N PHE A 126 -0.49 0.19 9.96
CA PHE A 126 -0.26 -1.19 9.58
C PHE A 126 1.18 -1.65 9.85
N ILE A 127 2.17 -0.81 9.59
CA ILE A 127 3.57 -1.11 9.93
C ILE A 127 3.72 -1.35 11.44
N GLU A 128 3.06 -0.53 12.27
CA GLU A 128 3.17 -0.60 13.72
C GLU A 128 2.47 -1.81 14.34
N SER A 129 1.33 -2.23 13.78
CA SER A 129 0.43 -3.18 14.45
C SER A 129 -0.20 -4.26 13.58
N GLY A 130 -0.09 -4.17 12.25
CA GLY A 130 -0.78 -5.05 11.31
C GLY A 130 -2.27 -4.79 11.19
N GLU A 131 -2.76 -3.78 11.91
CA GLU A 131 -4.17 -3.45 11.97
C GLU A 131 -4.55 -2.40 10.94
N ARG A 132 -5.84 -2.37 10.63
CA ARG A 132 -6.49 -1.27 9.92
C ARG A 132 -6.45 0.01 10.75
N LEU A 133 -6.53 1.15 10.07
CA LEU A 133 -6.73 2.43 10.74
C LEU A 133 -8.23 2.64 11.00
N ASP A 134 -8.61 2.80 12.27
CA ASP A 134 -10.03 2.89 12.69
C ASP A 134 -10.72 4.21 12.32
N THR A 135 -9.95 5.24 12.00
CA THR A 135 -10.47 6.57 11.67
C THR A 135 -10.89 6.74 10.21
N VAL A 136 -10.70 5.71 9.38
CA VAL A 136 -11.11 5.69 7.97
C VAL A 136 -12.13 4.58 7.73
N LEU A 137 -12.83 4.66 6.60
CA LEU A 137 -13.80 3.65 6.21
C LEU A 137 -13.11 2.50 5.47
N TRP A 138 -13.56 1.29 5.77
CA TRP A 138 -13.13 0.06 5.13
C TRP A 138 -14.36 -0.70 4.64
N GLU A 139 -14.31 -1.17 3.40
CA GLU A 139 -15.25 -2.16 2.88
C GLU A 139 -14.55 -3.52 2.86
N SER A 140 -15.28 -4.59 3.17
CA SER A 140 -14.73 -5.95 3.24
C SER A 140 -15.38 -6.87 2.22
N GLU A 141 -14.59 -7.73 1.60
CA GLU A 141 -15.04 -8.77 0.68
C GLU A 141 -14.49 -10.13 1.14
N GLU A 142 -15.35 -11.16 1.17
CA GLU A 142 -14.96 -12.55 1.41
C GLU A 142 -14.26 -13.12 0.16
N VAL A 143 -13.23 -13.93 0.34
CA VAL A 143 -12.37 -14.47 -0.73
C VAL A 143 -12.56 -15.97 -0.93
#